data_AF-W7HNC4-F1
#
_entry.id   AF-W7HNC4-F1
#
_cell.length_a   1.000
_cell.length_b   1.000
_cell.length_c   1.000
_cell.angle_alpha   90.00
_cell.angle_beta   90.00
_cell.angle_gamma   90.00
#
_symmetry.space_group_name_H-M   'P 1'
#
loop_
_entity.id
_entity.type
_entity.pdbx_description
1 polymer ?
#
loop_
_entity_poly.entity_id
_entity_poly.type
_entity_poly.pdbx_seq_one_letter_code
_entity_poly.pdbx_strand_id
1 'polypeptide(L)'
;MDTGRPTTPLRAVQWDSASLEPSTRSASPAPGKFTKYRESMANAMAATQAKLSENKSDGSRPSTGISADKRPKTATFVLPEDDTEGVEEKRKRIEEREQNVKKVMEGDMKIKFRIRAAKLFLRCLNFGCSLVVLALAASSFAIFFATKNLANRNNLPPWAPQSILWPTYATLVIACISLLLAIGILISYWRGGHEKAENASLWFTAFTIFGFLFMIILWAVVAGTITNARNNSDGVDMWAWACKDNQRKELFKDDVDYDLVCKQLDWTFVCSIIEIVIESLAIILYVAAFFRFASKTRLRKSMDLRDKARHELYLRKLADGDEDVYRPTEHEMKTTTDVDLAERGYSVYMQTTVVTVGAPIIDPNSGLPLDPRTGEAVKPLPN
;
A
#
# COMPACT_ATOMS: atom_id res chain seq x y z
N MET A 1 -36.73 -16.92 55.35
CA MET A 1 -36.37 -17.40 54.01
C MET A 1 -34.91 -17.05 53.79
N ASP A 2 -34.10 -18.10 53.81
CA ASP A 2 -32.69 -18.09 53.41
C ASP A 2 -32.50 -17.57 51.98
N THR A 3 -31.40 -16.87 51.75
CA THR A 3 -30.36 -17.31 50.80
C THR A 3 -29.16 -16.37 50.88
N GLY A 4 -28.16 -16.80 51.66
CA GLY A 4 -26.82 -16.23 51.65
C GLY A 4 -26.11 -16.49 50.33
N ARG A 5 -25.44 -15.46 49.80
CA ARG A 5 -24.47 -15.57 48.72
C ARG A 5 -23.13 -15.04 49.21
N PRO A 6 -22.03 -15.81 49.13
CA PRO A 6 -20.73 -15.36 49.60
C PRO A 6 -20.10 -14.37 48.63
N THR A 7 -19.73 -13.20 49.15
CA THR A 7 -18.89 -12.22 48.47
C THR A 7 -17.45 -12.70 48.44
N THR A 8 -16.92 -12.99 47.25
CA THR A 8 -15.49 -13.22 47.01
C THR A 8 -14.76 -11.87 46.98
N PRO A 9 -13.66 -11.67 47.72
CA PRO A 9 -12.89 -10.43 47.62
C PRO A 9 -12.05 -10.45 46.33
N LEU A 10 -12.30 -9.47 45.45
CA LEU A 10 -11.45 -9.19 44.29
C LEU A 10 -10.09 -8.70 44.79
N ARG A 11 -9.08 -9.53 44.57
CA ARG A 11 -7.67 -9.26 44.81
C ARG A 11 -7.22 -8.14 43.86
N ALA A 12 -6.92 -6.98 44.42
CA ALA A 12 -6.25 -5.90 43.70
C ALA A 12 -4.89 -6.40 43.18
N VAL A 13 -4.71 -6.40 41.87
CA VAL A 13 -3.39 -6.55 41.24
C VAL A 13 -2.73 -5.18 41.29
N GLN A 14 -1.88 -5.00 42.29
CA GLN A 14 -0.97 -3.88 42.44
C GLN A 14 0.08 -3.98 41.33
N TRP A 15 0.03 -3.07 40.36
CA TRP A 15 1.10 -2.88 39.39
C TRP A 15 2.16 -2.01 40.02
N ASP A 16 3.21 -2.64 40.54
CA ASP A 16 4.39 -1.92 41.02
C ASP A 16 5.03 -1.15 39.87
N SER A 17 5.13 0.15 40.10
CA SER A 17 5.71 1.12 39.19
C SER A 17 7.23 0.98 39.23
N ALA A 18 7.78 0.17 38.31
CA ALA A 18 9.22 0.14 38.09
C ALA A 18 9.67 1.51 37.57
N SER A 19 10.35 2.24 38.46
CA SER A 19 11.01 3.50 38.20
C SER A 19 12.22 3.24 37.31
N LEU A 20 12.18 3.72 36.07
CA LEU A 20 13.31 3.71 35.15
C LEU A 20 13.84 5.14 35.02
N GLU A 21 14.97 5.39 35.67
CA GLU A 21 15.75 6.61 35.57
C GLU A 21 16.26 6.85 34.13
N PRO A 22 16.43 8.13 33.73
CA PRO A 22 16.92 8.49 32.41
C PRO A 22 18.46 8.37 32.35
N SER A 23 18.95 7.29 31.72
CA SER A 23 20.37 7.19 31.35
C SER A 23 20.66 8.01 30.09
N THR A 24 21.24 9.18 30.29
CA THR A 24 21.87 10.00 29.26
C THR A 24 23.15 9.31 28.75
N ARG A 25 23.08 8.68 27.58
CA ARG A 25 24.28 8.39 26.76
C ARG A 25 24.04 8.75 25.31
N SER A 26 24.63 9.87 24.92
CA SER A 26 24.93 10.22 23.54
C SER A 26 25.86 9.17 22.93
N ALA A 27 25.39 8.44 21.93
CA ALA A 27 26.24 7.65 21.05
C ALA A 27 26.07 8.16 19.62
N SER A 28 27.09 8.87 19.14
CA SER A 28 27.26 9.19 17.72
C SER A 28 27.32 7.89 16.89
N PRO A 29 26.71 7.84 15.69
CA PRO A 29 26.83 6.68 14.81
C PRO A 29 28.24 6.63 14.20
N ALA A 30 28.92 5.50 14.39
CA ALA A 30 30.23 5.23 13.80
C ALA A 30 30.14 5.18 12.24
N PRO A 31 30.93 5.98 11.51
CA PRO A 31 31.04 5.90 10.07
C PRO A 31 32.04 4.80 9.71
N GLY A 32 31.60 3.68 9.11
CA GLY A 32 32.59 2.66 8.72
C GLY A 32 32.12 1.43 7.96
N LYS A 33 30.81 1.17 7.83
CA LYS A 33 30.34 -0.04 7.12
C LYS A 33 29.88 0.21 5.68
N PHE A 34 29.55 1.45 5.31
CA PHE A 34 29.10 1.78 3.94
C PHE A 34 30.26 2.09 2.97
N THR A 35 31.42 2.53 3.48
CA THR A 35 32.60 2.84 2.67
C THR A 35 33.27 1.58 2.11
N LYS A 36 33.38 0.51 2.91
CA LYS A 36 33.95 -0.78 2.47
C LYS A 36 33.18 -1.43 1.31
N TYR A 37 31.87 -1.26 1.24
CA TYR A 37 31.06 -1.81 0.14
C TYR A 37 31.24 -1.00 -1.17
N ARG A 38 31.41 0.32 -1.05
CA ARG A 38 31.65 1.21 -2.20
C ARG A 38 33.04 1.04 -2.79
N GLU A 39 34.06 0.82 -1.96
CA GLU A 39 35.44 0.51 -2.42
C GLU A 39 35.54 -0.85 -3.11
N SER A 40 34.85 -1.88 -2.59
CA SER A 40 34.76 -3.20 -3.24
C SER A 40 34.17 -3.11 -4.66
N MET A 41 33.12 -2.31 -4.84
CA MET A 41 32.46 -2.16 -6.14
C MET A 41 33.29 -1.34 -7.13
N ALA A 42 34.02 -0.32 -6.67
CA ALA A 42 34.93 0.47 -7.50
C ALA A 42 36.12 -0.37 -8.01
N ASN A 43 36.69 -1.22 -7.15
CA ASN A 43 37.79 -2.11 -7.53
C ASN A 43 37.36 -3.19 -8.53
N ALA A 44 36.12 -3.69 -8.44
CA ALA A 44 35.56 -4.63 -9.41
C ALA A 44 35.35 -4.00 -10.81
N MET A 45 34.91 -2.73 -10.87
CA MET A 45 34.75 -2.03 -12.16
C MET A 45 36.10 -1.69 -12.81
N ALA A 46 37.11 -1.29 -12.01
CA ALA A 46 38.46 -1.02 -12.51
C ALA A 46 39.13 -2.28 -13.09
N ALA A 47 38.98 -3.44 -12.45
CA ALA A 47 39.50 -4.71 -12.96
C ALA A 47 38.83 -5.15 -14.28
N THR A 48 37.57 -4.76 -14.48
CA THR A 48 36.83 -5.09 -15.72
C THR A 48 37.25 -4.17 -16.88
N GLN A 49 37.53 -2.88 -16.60
CA GLN A 49 38.05 -1.97 -17.63
C GLN A 49 39.48 -2.28 -18.05
N ALA A 50 40.34 -2.74 -17.12
CA ALA A 50 41.71 -3.15 -17.46
C ALA A 50 41.75 -4.34 -18.43
N LYS A 51 40.85 -5.32 -18.27
CA LYS A 51 40.72 -6.45 -19.21
C LYS A 51 40.19 -6.07 -20.59
N LEU A 52 39.45 -4.97 -20.70
CA LEU A 52 38.96 -4.45 -21.99
C LEU A 52 40.02 -3.62 -22.73
N SER A 53 40.97 -3.00 -22.02
CA SER A 53 42.08 -2.26 -22.64
C SER A 53 43.22 -3.16 -23.11
N GLU A 54 43.44 -4.32 -22.47
CA GLU A 54 44.49 -5.27 -22.85
C GLU A 54 44.20 -5.94 -24.21
N ASN A 55 42.92 -6.08 -24.58
CA ASN A 55 42.52 -6.60 -25.89
C ASN A 55 42.62 -5.59 -27.04
N LYS A 56 43.07 -4.35 -26.78
CA LYS A 56 43.11 -3.27 -27.80
C LYS A 56 44.52 -2.85 -28.21
N SER A 57 45.56 -3.49 -27.67
CA SER A 57 46.96 -3.13 -27.96
C SER A 57 47.80 -4.35 -28.30
N ASP A 58 47.56 -4.94 -29.46
CA ASP A 58 48.66 -5.46 -30.27
C ASP A 58 48.35 -5.27 -31.75
N GLY A 59 49.17 -4.42 -32.37
CA GLY A 59 49.08 -4.08 -33.78
C GLY A 59 49.83 -5.08 -34.65
N SER A 60 49.48 -5.10 -35.94
CA SER A 60 50.42 -4.83 -37.04
C SER A 60 49.81 -5.28 -38.36
N ARG A 61 49.81 -4.34 -39.29
CA ARG A 61 49.32 -4.42 -40.66
C ARG A 61 50.40 -5.09 -41.52
N PRO A 62 50.09 -6.11 -42.33
CA PRO A 62 50.77 -6.30 -43.59
C PRO A 62 49.84 -5.95 -44.74
N SER A 63 50.33 -5.07 -45.59
CA SER A 63 49.79 -4.76 -46.90
C SER A 63 50.02 -5.93 -47.84
N THR A 64 48.95 -6.54 -48.37
CA THR A 64 49.00 -7.32 -49.62
C THR A 64 47.63 -7.37 -50.28
N GLY A 65 47.59 -6.89 -51.53
CA GLY A 65 46.91 -7.53 -52.65
C GLY A 65 45.43 -7.83 -52.51
N ILE A 66 44.62 -6.99 -53.15
CA ILE A 66 43.29 -7.37 -53.64
C ILE A 66 43.48 -8.56 -54.59
N SER A 67 43.10 -9.75 -54.14
CA SER A 67 42.72 -10.85 -55.02
C SER A 67 41.38 -11.37 -54.53
N ALA A 68 40.38 -11.19 -55.38
CA ALA A 68 39.13 -11.94 -55.30
C ALA A 68 39.44 -13.45 -55.29
N ASP A 69 38.49 -14.21 -54.75
CA ASP A 69 38.43 -15.67 -54.75
C ASP A 69 39.12 -16.38 -53.58
N LYS A 70 38.35 -16.54 -52.49
CA LYS A 70 38.14 -17.81 -51.76
C LYS A 70 37.17 -17.59 -50.61
N ARG A 71 35.93 -18.04 -50.81
CA ARG A 71 34.99 -18.33 -49.71
C ARG A 71 35.66 -19.30 -48.74
N PRO A 72 35.69 -19.04 -47.41
CA PRO A 72 35.92 -20.12 -46.47
C PRO A 72 34.78 -21.12 -46.66
N LYS A 73 35.14 -22.38 -46.93
CA LYS A 73 34.19 -23.48 -46.99
C LYS A 73 33.40 -23.48 -45.68
N THR A 74 32.09 -23.40 -45.83
CA THR A 74 31.08 -23.68 -44.83
C THR A 74 31.58 -24.81 -43.93
N ALA A 75 31.99 -24.48 -42.72
CA ALA A 75 31.93 -25.45 -41.65
C ALA A 75 30.44 -25.66 -41.46
N THR A 76 29.89 -26.68 -42.13
CA THR A 76 28.58 -27.22 -41.82
C THR A 76 28.60 -27.46 -40.33
N PHE A 77 27.93 -26.58 -39.59
CA PHE A 77 27.57 -26.83 -38.22
C PHE A 77 26.59 -27.98 -38.31
N VAL A 78 27.12 -29.19 -38.21
CA VAL A 78 26.33 -30.39 -37.99
C VAL A 78 25.66 -30.14 -36.65
N LEU A 79 24.40 -29.70 -36.69
CA LEU A 79 23.50 -29.86 -35.55
C LEU A 79 23.59 -31.34 -35.17
N PRO A 80 23.99 -31.67 -33.93
CA PRO A 80 23.97 -33.04 -33.48
C PRO A 80 22.55 -33.58 -33.68
N GLU A 81 22.41 -34.47 -34.64
CA GLU A 81 21.18 -35.18 -34.93
C GLU A 81 21.12 -36.39 -34.00
N ASP A 82 21.14 -36.18 -32.67
CA ASP A 82 20.84 -37.22 -31.68
C ASP A 82 20.69 -36.72 -30.21
N ASP A 83 19.74 -35.81 -29.93
CA ASP A 83 19.32 -35.56 -28.54
C ASP A 83 17.82 -35.23 -28.37
N THR A 84 16.97 -36.03 -29.02
CA THR A 84 15.52 -36.06 -28.74
C THR A 84 15.22 -36.32 -27.25
N GLU A 85 16.02 -37.16 -26.57
CA GLU A 85 15.97 -37.34 -25.11
C GLU A 85 16.25 -36.03 -24.34
N GLY A 86 17.20 -35.23 -24.82
CA GLY A 86 17.54 -33.94 -24.22
C GLY A 86 16.48 -32.86 -24.43
N VAL A 87 15.72 -32.90 -25.53
CA VAL A 87 14.61 -31.99 -25.82
C VAL A 87 13.39 -32.30 -24.96
N GLU A 88 13.05 -33.58 -24.76
CA GLU A 88 11.97 -33.97 -23.85
C GLU A 88 12.28 -33.62 -22.39
N GLU A 89 13.53 -33.82 -21.95
CA GLU A 89 13.97 -33.41 -20.60
C GLU A 89 13.92 -31.88 -20.42
N LYS A 90 14.24 -31.10 -21.46
CA LYS A 90 14.08 -29.64 -21.48
C LYS A 90 12.61 -29.23 -21.39
N ARG A 91 11.70 -29.87 -22.16
CA ARG A 91 10.25 -29.62 -22.09
C ARG A 91 9.69 -29.90 -20.69
N LYS A 92 10.04 -31.04 -20.09
CA LYS A 92 9.63 -31.38 -18.71
C LYS A 92 10.11 -30.33 -17.69
N ARG A 93 11.36 -29.86 -17.80
CA ARG A 93 11.88 -28.78 -16.94
C ARG A 93 11.16 -27.43 -17.15
N ILE A 94 10.68 -27.13 -18.35
CA ILE A 94 9.91 -25.92 -18.64
C ILE A 94 8.51 -26.05 -18.02
N GLU A 95 7.84 -27.18 -18.22
CA GLU A 95 6.50 -27.43 -17.68
C GLU A 95 6.48 -27.43 -16.13
N GLU A 96 7.49 -28.01 -15.49
CA GLU A 96 7.68 -27.92 -14.04
C GLU A 96 7.85 -26.47 -13.56
N ARG A 97 8.59 -25.63 -14.32
CA ARG A 97 8.73 -24.20 -14.00
C ARG A 97 7.40 -23.47 -14.16
N GLU A 98 6.63 -23.73 -15.22
CA GLU A 98 5.32 -23.13 -15.43
C GLU A 98 4.33 -23.51 -14.31
N GLN A 99 4.31 -24.78 -13.89
CA GLN A 99 3.48 -25.23 -12.78
C GLN A 99 3.91 -24.59 -11.46
N ASN A 100 5.21 -24.45 -11.21
CA ASN A 100 5.73 -23.76 -10.03
C ASN A 100 5.36 -22.27 -10.03
N VAL A 101 5.43 -21.60 -11.19
CA VAL A 101 5.00 -20.21 -11.34
C VAL A 101 3.49 -20.07 -11.05
N LYS A 102 2.65 -20.93 -11.64
CA LYS A 102 1.19 -20.93 -11.40
C LYS A 102 0.87 -21.10 -9.91
N LYS A 103 1.50 -22.07 -9.22
CA LYS A 103 1.33 -22.28 -7.77
C LYS A 103 1.75 -21.06 -6.94
N VAL A 104 2.85 -20.40 -7.31
CA VAL A 104 3.31 -19.17 -6.64
C VAL A 104 2.36 -18.00 -6.88
N MET A 105 1.78 -17.89 -8.09
CA MET A 105 0.81 -16.85 -8.45
C MET A 105 -0.50 -17.00 -7.68
N GLU A 106 -1.05 -18.22 -7.58
CA GLU A 106 -2.27 -18.48 -6.80
C GLU A 106 -2.11 -18.14 -5.32
N GLY A 107 -0.96 -18.49 -4.73
CA GLY A 107 -0.63 -18.12 -3.35
C GLY A 107 -0.53 -16.61 -3.16
N ASP A 108 0.02 -15.89 -4.15
CA ASP A 108 0.17 -14.45 -4.09
C ASP A 108 -1.18 -13.71 -4.18
N MET A 109 -2.13 -14.23 -4.96
CA MET A 109 -3.49 -13.68 -5.04
C MET A 109 -4.22 -13.75 -3.70
N LYS A 110 -4.12 -14.88 -2.99
CA LYS A 110 -4.70 -15.04 -1.64
C LYS A 110 -4.08 -14.08 -0.64
N ILE A 111 -2.77 -13.91 -0.67
CA ILE A 111 -2.06 -12.97 0.22
C ILE A 111 -2.45 -11.52 -0.10
N LYS A 112 -2.50 -11.14 -1.37
CA LYS A 112 -2.94 -9.80 -1.80
C LYS A 112 -4.36 -9.50 -1.35
N PHE A 113 -5.27 -10.47 -1.52
CA PHE A 113 -6.66 -10.32 -1.06
C PHE A 113 -6.73 -10.14 0.45
N ARG A 114 -6.00 -10.95 1.24
CA ARG A 114 -5.92 -10.80 2.70
C ARG A 114 -5.37 -9.44 3.12
N ILE A 115 -4.34 -8.94 2.44
CA ILE A 115 -3.80 -7.59 2.72
C ILE A 115 -4.83 -6.51 2.39
N ARG A 116 -5.56 -6.64 1.27
CA ARG A 116 -6.64 -5.69 0.91
C ARG A 116 -7.78 -5.73 1.92
N ALA A 117 -8.22 -6.93 2.32
CA ALA A 117 -9.27 -7.13 3.32
C ALA A 117 -8.85 -6.62 4.70
N ALA A 118 -7.62 -6.90 5.15
CA ALA A 118 -7.09 -6.39 6.41
C ALA A 118 -6.99 -4.86 6.42
N LYS A 119 -6.55 -4.25 5.31
CA LYS A 119 -6.56 -2.79 5.15
C LYS A 119 -7.97 -2.21 5.25
N LEU A 120 -8.94 -2.82 4.57
CA LEU A 120 -10.33 -2.38 4.62
C LEU A 120 -10.91 -2.52 6.03
N PHE A 121 -10.68 -3.65 6.69
CA PHE A 121 -11.12 -3.89 8.06
C PHE A 121 -10.57 -2.83 9.03
N LEU A 122 -9.29 -2.50 8.91
CA LEU A 122 -8.65 -1.49 9.75
C LEU A 122 -9.23 -0.09 9.50
N ARG A 123 -9.63 0.22 8.26
CA ARG A 123 -10.35 1.46 7.94
C ARG A 123 -11.76 1.50 8.49
N CYS A 124 -12.49 0.38 8.50
CA CYS A 124 -13.80 0.30 9.13
C CYS A 124 -13.71 0.49 10.65
N LEU A 125 -12.66 -0.01 11.28
CA LEU A 125 -12.44 0.15 12.71
C LEU A 125 -12.18 1.62 13.09
N ASN A 126 -11.34 2.32 12.32
CA ASN A 126 -11.12 3.76 12.45
C ASN A 126 -12.41 4.55 12.21
N PHE A 127 -13.15 4.25 11.13
CA PHE A 127 -14.46 4.85 10.87
C PHE A 127 -15.42 4.68 12.05
N GLY A 128 -15.52 3.46 12.60
CA GLY A 128 -16.40 3.18 13.73
C GLY A 128 -15.98 3.93 15.00
N CYS A 129 -14.69 3.96 15.31
CA CYS A 129 -14.18 4.66 16.49
C CYS A 129 -14.37 6.17 16.38
N SER A 130 -14.02 6.76 15.22
CA SER A 130 -14.25 8.17 14.92
C SER A 130 -15.74 8.55 14.97
N LEU A 131 -16.66 7.69 14.53
CA LEU A 131 -18.10 7.91 14.63
C LEU A 131 -18.59 7.90 16.09
N VAL A 132 -18.09 6.97 16.91
CA VAL A 132 -18.40 6.92 18.35
C VAL A 132 -17.87 8.16 19.05
N VAL A 133 -16.62 8.56 18.80
CA VAL A 133 -16.05 9.79 19.37
C VAL A 133 -16.86 11.02 19.00
N LEU A 134 -17.26 11.14 17.72
CA LEU A 134 -18.08 12.25 17.25
C LEU A 134 -19.43 12.26 17.99
N ALA A 135 -20.08 11.10 18.16
CA ALA A 135 -21.35 10.99 18.87
C ALA A 135 -21.21 11.38 20.36
N LEU A 136 -20.18 10.89 21.05
CA LEU A 136 -19.92 11.19 22.46
C LEU A 136 -19.57 12.68 22.68
N ALA A 137 -18.75 13.26 21.79
CA ALA A 137 -18.38 14.67 21.86
C ALA A 137 -19.58 15.57 21.53
N ALA A 138 -20.38 15.23 20.52
CA ALA A 138 -21.58 15.97 20.15
C ALA A 138 -22.65 15.91 21.25
N SER A 139 -22.87 14.74 21.87
CA SER A 139 -23.82 14.60 22.97
C SER A 139 -23.39 15.43 24.18
N SER A 140 -22.09 15.38 24.53
CA SER A 140 -21.53 16.19 25.61
C SER A 140 -21.76 17.68 25.36
N PHE A 141 -21.47 18.15 24.15
CA PHE A 141 -21.71 19.55 23.77
C PHE A 141 -23.19 19.93 23.81
N ALA A 142 -24.08 19.07 23.33
CA ALA A 142 -25.52 19.32 23.38
C ALA A 142 -26.00 19.51 24.82
N ILE A 143 -25.55 18.65 25.74
CA ILE A 143 -25.87 18.76 27.18
C ILE A 143 -25.31 20.06 27.75
N PHE A 144 -24.08 20.45 27.40
CA PHE A 144 -23.48 21.70 27.87
C PHE A 144 -24.24 22.94 27.38
N PHE A 145 -24.60 22.99 26.09
CA PHE A 145 -25.29 24.16 25.51
C PHE A 145 -26.74 24.29 25.96
N ALA A 146 -27.44 23.18 26.19
CA ALA A 146 -28.74 23.20 26.88
C ALA A 146 -28.57 23.59 28.36
N THR A 147 -27.46 23.13 28.94
CA THR A 147 -26.95 23.27 30.30
C THR A 147 -26.71 24.65 30.88
N LYS A 148 -26.05 25.45 30.04
CA LYS A 148 -25.22 26.57 30.50
C LYS A 148 -26.00 27.77 31.02
N ASN A 149 -27.27 27.88 30.64
CA ASN A 149 -28.12 29.02 30.99
C ASN A 149 -29.05 28.73 32.18
N LEU A 150 -28.88 27.59 32.88
CA LEU A 150 -29.67 27.30 34.08
C LEU A 150 -29.36 28.33 35.18
N ALA A 151 -30.40 28.72 35.91
CA ALA A 151 -30.27 29.63 37.05
C ALA A 151 -29.42 29.00 38.16
N ASN A 152 -28.58 29.81 38.80
CA ASN A 152 -27.75 29.37 39.92
C ASN A 152 -28.63 28.90 41.08
N ARG A 153 -28.28 27.76 41.68
CA ARG A 153 -28.96 27.21 42.86
C ARG A 153 -28.00 27.30 44.04
N ASN A 154 -28.46 27.85 45.16
CA ASN A 154 -27.63 28.03 46.36
C ASN A 154 -26.29 28.77 46.08
N ASN A 155 -26.33 29.81 45.24
CA ASN A 155 -25.15 30.56 44.75
C ASN A 155 -24.10 29.74 43.98
N LEU A 156 -24.41 28.50 43.61
CA LEU A 156 -23.54 27.65 42.79
C LEU A 156 -24.02 27.66 41.34
N PRO A 157 -23.15 28.00 40.37
CA PRO A 157 -23.49 27.90 38.97
C PRO A 157 -23.45 26.44 38.50
N PRO A 158 -24.28 26.05 37.51
CA PRO A 158 -24.28 24.69 36.96
C PRO A 158 -22.93 24.34 36.29
N TRP A 159 -22.35 25.32 35.59
CA TRP A 159 -21.07 25.22 34.89
C TRP A 159 -20.12 26.33 35.37
N ALA A 160 -18.82 26.18 35.12
CA ALA A 160 -17.86 27.25 35.44
C ALA A 160 -18.20 28.52 34.64
N PRO A 161 -18.12 29.73 35.24
CA PRO A 161 -18.45 30.99 34.57
C PRO A 161 -17.58 31.28 33.34
N GLN A 162 -16.42 30.62 33.22
CA GLN A 162 -15.59 30.61 32.02
C GLN A 162 -15.06 29.19 31.76
N SER A 163 -15.97 28.25 31.48
CA SER A 163 -15.59 26.88 31.13
C SER A 163 -14.66 26.87 29.91
N ILE A 164 -13.50 26.24 30.04
CA ILE A 164 -12.58 26.03 28.93
C ILE A 164 -13.13 24.87 28.08
N LEU A 165 -13.51 25.17 26.83
CA LEU A 165 -14.15 24.23 25.91
C LEU A 165 -13.25 23.82 24.73
N TRP A 166 -12.08 24.44 24.61
CA TRP A 166 -11.13 24.21 23.53
C TRP A 166 -10.81 22.73 23.28
N PRO A 167 -10.54 21.88 24.29
CA PRO A 167 -10.22 20.47 24.06
C PRO A 167 -11.37 19.70 23.39
N THR A 168 -12.60 20.00 23.79
CA THR A 168 -13.79 19.37 23.21
C THR A 168 -14.01 19.85 21.78
N TYR A 169 -13.79 21.14 21.48
CA TYR A 169 -13.87 21.67 20.11
C TYR A 169 -12.84 21.03 19.19
N ALA A 170 -11.58 20.93 19.64
CA ALA A 170 -10.51 20.30 18.88
C ALA A 170 -10.85 18.83 18.57
N THR A 171 -11.32 18.08 19.58
CA THR A 171 -11.76 16.69 19.42
C THR A 171 -12.88 16.56 18.38
N LEU A 172 -13.90 17.43 18.45
CA LEU A 172 -15.04 17.37 17.52
C LEU A 172 -14.62 17.66 16.08
N VAL A 173 -13.79 18.69 15.86
CA VAL A 173 -13.30 19.04 14.52
C VAL A 173 -12.45 17.91 13.93
N ILE A 174 -11.53 17.35 14.73
CA ILE A 174 -10.65 16.27 14.28
C ILE A 174 -11.46 15.00 13.99
N ALA A 175 -12.43 14.66 14.83
CA ALA A 175 -13.34 13.54 14.58
C ALA A 175 -14.15 13.73 13.29
N CYS A 176 -14.64 14.95 13.01
CA CYS A 176 -15.34 15.25 11.76
C CYS A 176 -14.44 15.05 10.54
N ILE A 177 -13.21 15.57 10.57
CA ILE A 177 -12.25 15.41 9.47
C ILE A 177 -11.90 13.93 9.26
N SER A 178 -11.61 13.20 10.34
CA SER A 178 -11.32 11.76 10.30
C SER A 178 -12.47 10.98 9.67
N LEU A 179 -13.70 11.27 10.09
CA LEU A 179 -14.90 10.63 9.58
C LEU A 179 -15.10 10.91 8.08
N LEU A 180 -14.94 12.16 7.64
CA LEU A 180 -15.06 12.53 6.22
C LEU A 180 -14.01 11.82 5.36
N LEU A 181 -12.78 11.71 5.83
CA LEU A 181 -11.72 10.98 5.13
C LEU A 181 -12.02 9.48 5.06
N ALA A 182 -12.50 8.89 6.16
CA ALA A 182 -12.89 7.49 6.19
C ALA A 182 -14.07 7.19 5.24
N ILE A 183 -15.08 8.07 5.21
CA ILE A 183 -16.19 7.99 4.24
C ILE A 183 -15.67 8.12 2.81
N GLY A 184 -14.78 9.08 2.54
CA GLY A 184 -14.18 9.26 1.21
C GLY A 184 -13.44 8.01 0.73
N ILE A 185 -12.70 7.34 1.62
CA ILE A 185 -12.02 6.07 1.32
C ILE A 185 -13.04 4.96 1.06
N LEU A 186 -14.08 4.81 1.89
CA LEU A 186 -15.12 3.80 1.69
C LEU A 186 -15.88 4.00 0.37
N ILE A 187 -16.22 5.24 0.03
CA ILE A 187 -16.83 5.59 -1.27
C ILE A 187 -15.87 5.26 -2.41
N SER A 188 -14.58 5.55 -2.27
CA SER A 188 -13.57 5.18 -3.27
C SER A 188 -13.47 3.67 -3.45
N TYR A 189 -13.63 2.88 -2.38
CA TYR A 189 -13.68 1.41 -2.47
C TYR A 189 -14.96 0.93 -3.18
N TRP A 190 -16.11 1.55 -2.91
CA TRP A 190 -17.38 1.20 -3.55
C TRP A 190 -17.48 1.64 -5.02
N ARG A 191 -16.87 2.77 -5.40
CA ARG A 191 -16.87 3.29 -6.78
C ARG A 191 -15.74 2.74 -7.65
N GLY A 192 -14.93 1.81 -7.15
CA GLY A 192 -13.73 1.29 -7.81
C GLY A 192 -13.98 0.45 -9.07
N GLY A 193 -14.36 1.09 -10.18
CA GLY A 193 -14.22 0.58 -11.55
C GLY A 193 -12.79 0.80 -12.08
N HIS A 194 -12.29 -0.15 -12.86
CA HIS A 194 -10.88 -0.60 -12.84
C HIS A 194 -9.94 -0.05 -13.94
N GLU A 195 -10.15 1.13 -14.53
CA GLU A 195 -9.40 1.53 -15.75
C GLU A 195 -8.28 2.58 -15.61
N LYS A 196 -8.21 3.40 -14.55
CA LYS A 196 -7.29 4.57 -14.56
C LYS A 196 -6.07 4.50 -13.63
N ALA A 197 -5.76 3.33 -13.08
CA ALA A 197 -4.82 3.21 -11.96
C ALA A 197 -3.35 2.85 -12.34
N GLU A 198 -2.95 2.92 -13.61
CA GLU A 198 -1.65 2.38 -14.01
C GLU A 198 -0.46 3.32 -13.72
N ASN A 199 -0.61 4.65 -13.78
CA ASN A 199 0.53 5.58 -13.61
C ASN A 199 0.55 6.42 -12.33
N ALA A 200 -0.53 6.46 -11.54
CA ALA A 200 -0.61 7.33 -10.37
C ALA A 200 -0.29 6.63 -9.03
N SER A 201 -0.05 5.31 -9.03
CA SER A 201 -0.06 4.52 -7.79
C SER A 201 1.04 4.94 -6.80
N LEU A 202 2.21 5.36 -7.28
CA LEU A 202 3.32 5.74 -6.39
C LEU A 202 3.02 7.02 -5.60
N TRP A 203 2.55 8.08 -6.27
CA TRP A 203 2.15 9.33 -5.60
C TRP A 203 0.99 9.11 -4.63
N PHE A 204 -0.03 8.33 -5.03
CA PHE A 204 -1.14 8.00 -4.13
C PHE A 204 -0.69 7.20 -2.90
N THR A 205 0.24 6.26 -3.03
CA THR A 205 0.76 5.51 -1.88
C THR A 205 1.56 6.40 -0.92
N ALA A 206 2.40 7.31 -1.45
CA ALA A 206 3.16 8.25 -0.63
C ALA A 206 2.23 9.23 0.11
N PHE A 207 1.23 9.77 -0.59
CA PHE A 207 0.21 10.64 0.00
C PHE A 207 -0.58 9.92 1.10
N THR A 208 -0.90 8.64 0.90
CA THR A 208 -1.61 7.84 1.91
C THR A 208 -0.78 7.67 3.19
N ILE A 209 0.52 7.37 3.08
CA ILE A 209 1.42 7.25 4.23
C ILE A 209 1.55 8.58 4.98
N PHE A 210 1.69 9.68 4.24
CA PHE A 210 1.74 11.02 4.83
C PHE A 210 0.43 11.37 5.55
N GLY A 211 -0.72 11.04 4.96
CA GLY A 211 -2.04 11.24 5.57
C GLY A 211 -2.20 10.49 6.90
N PHE A 212 -1.69 9.25 6.99
CA PHE A 212 -1.67 8.51 8.25
C PHE A 212 -0.83 9.18 9.34
N LEU A 213 0.38 9.63 8.99
CA LEU A 213 1.26 10.32 9.92
C LEU A 213 0.62 11.60 10.44
N PHE A 214 0.00 12.37 9.54
CA PHE A 214 -0.73 13.59 9.89
C PHE A 214 -1.89 13.29 10.87
N MET A 215 -2.67 12.23 10.63
CA MET A 215 -3.76 11.83 11.53
C MET A 215 -3.25 11.41 12.92
N ILE A 216 -2.15 10.66 12.99
CA ILE A 216 -1.53 10.30 14.28
C ILE A 216 -1.14 11.54 15.07
N ILE A 217 -0.56 12.56 14.42
CA ILE A 217 -0.20 13.81 15.06
C ILE A 217 -1.45 14.54 15.59
N LEU A 218 -2.52 14.60 14.79
CA LEU A 218 -3.77 15.23 15.23
C LEU A 218 -4.36 14.53 16.46
N TRP A 219 -4.45 13.20 16.47
CA TRP A 219 -4.94 12.45 17.63
C TRP A 219 -4.02 12.56 18.84
N ALA A 220 -2.70 12.65 18.65
CA ALA A 220 -1.76 12.92 19.72
C ALA A 220 -1.96 14.33 20.33
N VAL A 221 -2.25 15.34 19.50
CA VAL A 221 -2.61 16.68 19.99
C VAL A 221 -3.94 16.64 20.77
N VAL A 222 -4.94 15.88 20.32
CA VAL A 222 -6.19 15.67 21.07
C VAL A 222 -5.91 15.06 22.44
N ALA A 223 -5.19 13.94 22.49
CA ALA A 223 -4.85 13.27 23.74
C ALA A 223 -4.02 14.18 24.68
N GLY A 224 -3.08 14.93 24.11
CA GLY A 224 -2.24 15.89 24.83
C GLY A 224 -3.04 17.07 25.38
N THR A 225 -3.94 17.67 24.59
CA THR A 225 -4.78 18.79 25.03
C THR A 225 -5.77 18.37 26.10
N ILE A 226 -6.39 17.20 25.97
CA ILE A 226 -7.23 16.60 27.01
C ILE A 226 -6.45 16.42 28.32
N THR A 227 -5.25 15.85 28.24
CA THR A 227 -4.42 15.59 29.43
C THR A 227 -3.95 16.89 30.07
N ASN A 228 -3.55 17.87 29.24
CA ASN A 228 -3.14 19.19 29.69
C ASN A 228 -4.28 19.93 30.37
N ALA A 229 -5.48 19.89 29.79
CA ALA A 229 -6.68 20.48 30.36
C ALA A 229 -6.92 19.91 31.77
N ARG A 230 -6.98 18.57 31.90
CA ARG A 230 -7.17 17.90 33.19
C ARG A 230 -6.15 18.29 34.28
N ASN A 231 -4.90 18.51 33.91
CA ASN A 231 -3.83 18.77 34.88
C ASN A 231 -3.62 20.25 35.20
N ASN A 232 -3.94 21.17 34.27
CA ASN A 232 -3.56 22.58 34.36
C ASN A 232 -4.74 23.57 34.41
N SER A 233 -6.00 23.11 34.35
CA SER A 233 -7.16 24.00 34.27
C SER A 233 -7.78 24.39 35.62
N ASP A 234 -7.15 24.10 36.76
CA ASP A 234 -7.72 24.33 38.10
C ASP A 234 -9.15 23.78 38.29
N GLY A 235 -9.52 22.79 37.48
CA GLY A 235 -10.84 22.17 37.49
C GLY A 235 -11.94 22.97 36.80
N VAL A 236 -11.62 24.04 36.04
CA VAL A 236 -12.61 24.84 35.30
C VAL A 236 -12.99 24.28 33.93
N ASP A 237 -12.31 23.23 33.45
CA ASP A 237 -12.72 22.54 32.22
C ASP A 237 -14.05 21.82 32.40
N MET A 238 -14.79 21.68 31.30
CA MET A 238 -16.01 20.88 31.27
C MET A 238 -15.83 19.45 31.83
N TRP A 239 -14.70 18.80 31.53
CA TRP A 239 -14.41 17.45 32.03
C TRP A 239 -14.18 17.43 33.54
N ALA A 240 -13.20 18.20 34.02
CA ALA A 240 -12.89 18.25 35.44
C ALA A 240 -14.09 18.74 36.26
N TRP A 241 -14.90 19.65 35.70
CA TRP A 241 -16.13 20.12 36.31
C TRP A 241 -17.18 19.00 36.42
N ALA A 242 -17.42 18.24 35.35
CA ALA A 242 -18.42 17.17 35.33
C ALA A 242 -18.04 15.99 36.25
N CYS A 243 -16.76 15.63 36.33
CA CYS A 243 -16.31 14.50 37.15
C CYS A 243 -16.11 14.83 38.64
N LYS A 244 -16.19 16.10 39.06
CA LYS A 244 -15.97 16.49 40.46
C LYS A 244 -17.23 16.32 41.30
N ASP A 245 -17.18 15.43 42.28
CA ASP A 245 -18.26 15.23 43.26
C ASP A 245 -18.29 16.39 44.28
N ASN A 246 -19.36 17.19 44.24
CA ASN A 246 -19.65 18.25 45.22
C ASN A 246 -21.17 18.38 45.37
N GLN A 247 -21.64 19.14 46.38
CA GLN A 247 -23.07 19.46 46.56
C GLN A 247 -23.75 20.04 45.31
N ARG A 248 -23.00 20.72 44.42
CA ARG A 248 -23.50 21.18 43.11
C ARG A 248 -24.08 20.03 42.27
N LYS A 249 -23.38 18.89 42.21
CA LYS A 249 -23.81 17.73 41.42
C LYS A 249 -25.14 17.20 41.90
N GLU A 250 -25.37 17.21 43.22
CA GLU A 250 -26.64 16.80 43.84
C GLU A 250 -27.75 17.84 43.58
N LEU A 251 -27.45 19.13 43.66
CA LEU A 251 -28.40 20.21 43.41
C LEU A 251 -28.93 20.29 41.98
N PHE A 252 -28.15 19.84 41.00
CA PHE A 252 -28.46 19.90 39.58
C PHE A 252 -28.66 18.52 38.95
N LYS A 253 -28.77 17.47 39.76
CA LYS A 253 -28.89 16.08 39.29
C LYS A 253 -30.12 15.87 38.40
N ASP A 254 -31.22 16.56 38.68
CA ASP A 254 -32.47 16.41 37.93
C ASP A 254 -32.43 17.05 36.54
N ASP A 255 -31.50 17.99 36.30
CA ASP A 255 -31.38 18.70 35.02
C ASP A 255 -30.12 18.31 34.24
N VAL A 256 -29.06 17.86 34.92
CA VAL A 256 -27.76 17.55 34.33
C VAL A 256 -27.20 16.24 34.89
N ASP A 257 -27.14 15.23 34.03
CA ASP A 257 -26.46 13.97 34.32
C ASP A 257 -24.93 14.11 34.23
N TYR A 258 -24.31 14.72 35.23
CA TYR A 258 -22.84 14.91 35.27
C TYR A 258 -22.06 13.59 35.19
N ASP A 259 -22.60 12.51 35.77
CA ASP A 259 -22.00 11.17 35.69
C ASP A 259 -21.95 10.62 34.27
N LEU A 260 -22.99 10.91 33.47
CA LEU A 260 -23.03 10.51 32.08
C LEU A 260 -21.99 11.28 31.27
N VAL A 261 -21.95 12.60 31.44
CA VAL A 261 -20.98 13.47 30.74
C VAL A 261 -19.55 13.09 31.10
N CYS A 262 -19.26 12.86 32.39
CA CYS A 262 -17.94 12.42 32.85
C CYS A 262 -17.51 11.13 32.14
N LYS A 263 -18.39 10.11 32.10
CA LYS A 263 -18.12 8.86 31.39
C LYS A 263 -17.95 9.05 29.88
N GLN A 264 -18.77 9.90 29.24
CA GLN A 264 -18.66 10.18 27.81
C GLN A 264 -17.29 10.78 27.46
N LEU A 265 -16.78 11.69 28.29
CA LEU A 265 -15.47 12.31 28.11
C LEU A 265 -14.31 11.34 28.38
N ASP A 266 -14.41 10.50 29.43
CA ASP A 266 -13.44 9.43 29.71
C ASP A 266 -13.33 8.44 28.53
N TRP A 267 -14.47 7.97 27.99
CA TRP A 267 -14.49 7.09 26.83
C TRP A 267 -13.94 7.75 25.57
N THR A 268 -14.18 9.05 25.40
CA THR A 268 -13.64 9.83 24.27
C THR A 268 -12.11 9.84 24.28
N PHE A 269 -11.50 9.97 25.46
CA PHE A 269 -10.04 9.90 25.60
C PHE A 269 -9.49 8.50 25.32
N VAL A 270 -10.14 7.45 25.84
CA VAL A 270 -9.76 6.06 25.56
C VAL A 270 -9.84 5.77 24.06
N CYS A 271 -10.91 6.21 23.39
CA CYS A 271 -11.06 6.08 21.95
C CYS A 271 -9.96 6.83 21.17
N SER A 272 -9.56 8.02 21.63
CA SER A 272 -8.48 8.79 21.01
C SER A 272 -7.13 8.06 21.07
N ILE A 273 -6.84 7.35 22.17
CA ILE A 273 -5.63 6.51 22.28
C ILE A 273 -5.72 5.31 21.34
N ILE A 274 -6.88 4.66 21.27
CA ILE A 274 -7.10 3.50 20.39
C ILE A 274 -6.90 3.89 18.92
N GLU A 275 -7.33 5.08 18.50
CA GLU A 275 -7.09 5.59 17.15
C GLU A 275 -5.59 5.68 16.81
N ILE A 276 -4.76 6.18 17.73
CA ILE A 276 -3.29 6.23 17.54
C ILE A 276 -2.74 4.82 17.30
N VAL A 277 -3.19 3.82 18.07
CA VAL A 277 -2.75 2.43 17.93
C VAL A 277 -3.21 1.84 16.59
N ILE A 278 -4.48 2.03 16.22
CA ILE A 278 -5.04 1.53 14.94
C ILE A 278 -4.30 2.14 13.75
N GLU A 279 -4.05 3.45 13.76
CA GLU A 279 -3.33 4.12 12.68
C GLU A 279 -1.86 3.68 12.61
N SER A 280 -1.22 3.42 13.75
CA SER A 280 0.13 2.87 13.78
C SER A 280 0.20 1.46 13.15
N LEU A 281 -0.78 0.60 13.44
CA LEU A 281 -0.90 -0.72 12.80
C LEU A 281 -1.14 -0.60 11.30
N ALA A 282 -1.87 0.44 10.86
CA ALA A 282 -2.12 0.71 9.45
C ALA A 282 -0.81 1.03 8.73
N ILE A 283 0.02 1.91 9.31
CA ILE A 283 1.34 2.23 8.78
C ILE A 283 2.20 0.97 8.70
N ILE A 284 2.23 0.13 9.73
CA ILE A 284 2.99 -1.13 9.74
C ILE A 284 2.54 -2.04 8.59
N LEU A 285 1.23 -2.22 8.38
CA LEU A 285 0.70 -3.02 7.26
C LEU A 285 1.05 -2.42 5.89
N TYR A 286 1.06 -1.10 5.76
CA TYR A 286 1.46 -0.42 4.53
C TYR A 286 2.95 -0.60 4.24
N VAL A 287 3.80 -0.43 5.25
CA VAL A 287 5.25 -0.61 5.17
C VAL A 287 5.59 -2.07 4.85
N ALA A 288 4.97 -3.05 5.54
CA ALA A 288 5.17 -4.46 5.27
C ALA A 288 4.73 -4.87 3.86
N ALA A 289 3.58 -4.35 3.38
CA ALA A 289 3.15 -4.56 2.00
C ALA A 289 4.16 -3.96 1.02
N PHE A 290 4.62 -2.74 1.25
CA PHE A 290 5.61 -2.08 0.39
C PHE A 290 6.95 -2.83 0.35
N PHE A 291 7.49 -3.25 1.50
CA PHE A 291 8.71 -4.05 1.55
C PHE A 291 8.57 -5.37 0.79
N ARG A 292 7.42 -6.05 0.91
CA ARG A 292 7.13 -7.27 0.15
C ARG A 292 7.10 -7.00 -1.36
N PHE A 293 6.45 -5.93 -1.80
CA PHE A 293 6.43 -5.53 -3.21
C PHE A 293 7.84 -5.19 -3.71
N ALA A 294 8.57 -4.35 -2.99
CA ALA A 294 9.93 -3.93 -3.36
C ALA A 294 10.89 -5.12 -3.48
N SER A 295 10.85 -6.06 -2.53
CA SER A 295 11.68 -7.29 -2.58
C SER A 295 11.36 -8.14 -3.82
N LYS A 296 10.08 -8.32 -4.15
CA LYS A 296 9.67 -9.06 -5.36
C LYS A 296 10.00 -8.34 -6.67
N THR A 297 9.92 -7.02 -6.68
CA THR A 297 10.23 -6.24 -7.89
C THR A 297 11.71 -6.35 -8.26
N ARG A 298 12.60 -6.47 -7.27
CA ARG A 298 14.03 -6.72 -7.50
C ARG A 298 14.29 -8.05 -8.21
N LEU A 299 13.56 -9.10 -7.83
CA LEU A 299 13.65 -10.41 -8.48
C LEU A 299 13.15 -10.35 -9.93
N ARG A 300 12.01 -9.70 -10.18
CA ARG A 300 11.47 -9.56 -11.54
C ARG A 300 12.39 -8.78 -12.47
N LYS A 301 12.98 -7.67 -11.99
CA LYS A 301 13.97 -6.90 -12.77
C LYS A 301 15.17 -7.74 -13.18
N SER A 302 15.61 -8.69 -12.33
CA SER A 302 16.72 -9.59 -12.67
C SER A 302 16.36 -10.66 -13.72
N MET A 303 15.09 -11.06 -13.79
CA MET A 303 14.60 -11.97 -14.84
C MET A 303 14.43 -11.25 -16.17
N ASP A 304 13.81 -10.08 -16.16
CA ASP A 304 13.57 -9.26 -17.35
C ASP A 304 14.89 -8.86 -18.05
N LEU A 305 15.92 -8.49 -17.27
CA LEU A 305 17.26 -8.26 -17.80
C LEU A 305 17.87 -9.49 -18.49
N ARG A 306 17.58 -10.70 -17.97
CA ARG A 306 18.09 -11.95 -18.53
C ARG A 306 17.35 -12.31 -19.83
N ASP A 307 16.04 -12.11 -19.87
CA ASP A 307 15.24 -12.42 -21.05
C ASP A 307 15.47 -11.40 -22.17
N LYS A 308 15.67 -10.12 -21.82
CA LYS A 308 16.13 -9.11 -22.78
C LYS A 308 17.51 -9.45 -23.38
N ALA A 309 18.46 -9.89 -22.55
CA ALA A 309 19.77 -10.32 -23.03
C ALA A 309 19.69 -11.54 -23.97
N ARG A 310 18.78 -12.49 -23.70
CA ARG A 310 18.51 -13.61 -24.60
C ARG A 310 17.93 -13.14 -25.93
N HIS A 311 16.94 -12.26 -25.89
CA HIS A 311 16.29 -11.73 -27.08
C HIS A 311 17.28 -10.95 -27.98
N GLU A 312 18.14 -10.12 -27.39
CA GLU A 312 19.19 -9.41 -28.13
C GLU A 312 20.21 -10.36 -28.78
N LEU A 313 20.57 -11.46 -28.11
CA LEU A 313 21.39 -12.53 -28.70
C LEU A 313 20.71 -13.21 -29.89
N TYR A 314 19.42 -13.52 -29.79
CA TYR A 314 18.64 -14.08 -30.90
C TYR A 314 18.59 -13.14 -32.11
N LEU A 315 18.32 -11.84 -31.88
CA LEU A 315 18.26 -10.83 -32.94
C LEU A 315 19.62 -10.66 -33.64
N ARG A 316 20.74 -10.72 -32.90
CA ARG A 316 22.08 -10.66 -33.51
C ARG A 316 22.37 -11.84 -34.42
N LYS A 317 22.02 -13.05 -33.99
CA LYS A 317 22.20 -14.25 -34.83
C LYS A 317 21.37 -14.20 -36.11
N LEU A 318 20.14 -13.68 -36.03
CA LEU A 318 19.30 -13.45 -37.22
C LEU A 318 19.93 -12.43 -38.18
N ALA A 319 20.58 -11.38 -37.66
CA ALA A 319 21.23 -10.37 -38.48
C ALA A 319 22.50 -10.88 -39.21
N ASP A 320 23.22 -11.85 -38.62
CA ASP A 320 24.42 -12.43 -39.20
C ASP A 320 24.14 -13.44 -40.34
N GLY A 321 22.87 -13.66 -40.71
CA GLY A 321 22.49 -14.53 -41.82
C GLY A 321 22.67 -16.02 -41.55
N ASP A 322 22.75 -16.40 -40.27
CA ASP A 322 22.87 -17.78 -39.82
C ASP A 322 21.50 -18.46 -40.00
N GLU A 323 21.30 -19.17 -41.11
CA GLU A 323 20.00 -19.80 -41.45
C GLU A 323 19.65 -20.99 -40.53
N ASP A 324 20.61 -21.48 -39.75
CA ASP A 324 20.44 -22.54 -38.75
C ASP A 324 19.90 -22.02 -37.40
N VAL A 325 19.56 -20.72 -37.32
CA VAL A 325 18.98 -20.12 -36.12
C VAL A 325 17.56 -20.63 -35.93
N TYR A 326 17.40 -21.51 -34.93
CA TYR A 326 16.12 -21.99 -34.43
C TYR A 326 15.08 -20.87 -34.39
N ARG A 327 14.13 -20.89 -35.34
CA ARG A 327 12.96 -20.01 -35.36
C ARG A 327 12.01 -20.55 -34.29
N PRO A 328 11.79 -19.83 -33.17
CA PRO A 328 10.83 -20.26 -32.17
C PRO A 328 9.48 -20.43 -32.86
N THR A 329 8.83 -21.56 -32.65
CA THR A 329 7.50 -21.79 -33.23
C THR A 329 6.52 -20.76 -32.67
N GLU A 330 5.51 -20.36 -33.46
CA GLU A 330 4.51 -19.35 -33.05
C GLU A 330 3.84 -19.70 -31.70
N HIS A 331 3.80 -20.99 -31.38
CA HIS A 331 3.29 -21.52 -30.12
C HIS A 331 4.17 -21.18 -28.89
N GLU A 332 5.49 -21.07 -29.06
CA GLU A 332 6.44 -20.67 -28.00
C GLU A 332 6.46 -19.15 -27.77
N MET A 333 6.27 -18.35 -28.81
CA MET A 333 6.13 -16.89 -28.67
C MET A 333 4.82 -16.53 -27.98
N LYS A 334 3.72 -17.24 -28.29
CA LYS A 334 2.43 -17.06 -27.59
C LYS A 334 2.52 -17.38 -26.10
N THR A 335 3.23 -18.45 -25.71
CA THR A 335 3.38 -18.79 -24.28
C THR A 335 4.16 -17.71 -23.52
N THR A 336 5.21 -17.13 -24.12
CA THR A 336 5.98 -16.06 -23.47
C THR A 336 5.20 -14.74 -23.39
N THR A 337 4.42 -14.39 -24.41
CA THR A 337 3.58 -13.18 -24.36
C THR A 337 2.36 -13.34 -23.45
N ASP A 338 1.70 -14.49 -23.43
CA ASP A 338 0.56 -14.75 -22.53
C ASP A 338 1.01 -14.87 -21.06
N VAL A 339 2.19 -15.43 -20.79
CA VAL A 339 2.79 -15.46 -19.44
C VAL A 339 3.19 -14.06 -19.00
N ASP A 340 3.77 -13.23 -19.87
CA ASP A 340 4.16 -11.85 -19.54
C ASP A 340 2.94 -10.93 -19.38
N LEU A 341 1.85 -11.14 -20.15
CA LEU A 341 0.55 -10.47 -19.93
C LEU A 341 -0.11 -10.88 -18.59
N ALA A 342 -0.07 -12.18 -18.24
CA ALA A 342 -0.58 -12.69 -16.98
C ALA A 342 0.29 -12.24 -15.77
N GLU A 343 1.61 -12.08 -15.94
CA GLU A 343 2.54 -11.68 -14.86
C GLU A 343 2.64 -10.17 -14.61
N ARG A 344 2.36 -9.32 -15.62
CA ARG A 344 2.29 -7.85 -15.46
C ARG A 344 1.13 -7.37 -14.61
N GLY A 345 0.25 -8.26 -14.15
CA GLY A 345 -0.79 -7.91 -13.18
C GLY A 345 -1.96 -7.15 -13.79
N TYR A 346 -2.25 -7.38 -15.08
CA TYR A 346 -3.57 -7.10 -15.61
C TYR A 346 -4.58 -8.03 -14.94
N SER A 347 -5.12 -7.56 -13.83
CA SER A 347 -6.43 -7.95 -13.33
C SER A 347 -7.49 -7.44 -14.32
N VAL A 348 -7.51 -7.99 -15.53
CA VAL A 348 -8.74 -8.01 -16.32
C VAL A 348 -9.51 -9.19 -15.77
N TYR A 349 -10.48 -8.90 -14.91
CA TYR A 349 -11.65 -9.76 -14.85
C TYR A 349 -12.10 -9.92 -16.31
N MET A 350 -11.91 -11.11 -16.89
CA MET A 350 -12.71 -11.48 -18.05
C MET A 350 -14.15 -11.52 -17.56
N GLN A 351 -14.80 -10.36 -17.59
CA GLN A 351 -16.22 -10.35 -17.81
C GLN A 351 -16.35 -10.84 -19.25
N THR A 352 -16.97 -12.00 -19.40
CA THR A 352 -17.34 -12.59 -20.68
C THR A 352 -18.28 -11.62 -21.39
N THR A 353 -17.75 -10.56 -22.01
CA THR A 353 -18.47 -9.85 -23.04
C THR A 353 -18.54 -10.83 -24.19
N VAL A 354 -19.72 -11.40 -24.39
CA VAL A 354 -20.12 -12.03 -25.63
C VAL A 354 -19.76 -11.04 -26.73
N VAL A 355 -18.63 -11.26 -27.39
CA VAL A 355 -18.27 -10.53 -28.60
C VAL A 355 -19.35 -10.92 -29.60
N THR A 356 -20.30 -10.03 -29.81
CA THR A 356 -21.18 -10.09 -30.95
C THR A 356 -20.30 -9.96 -32.18
N VAL A 357 -20.00 -11.10 -32.79
CA VAL A 357 -19.37 -11.21 -34.10
C VAL A 357 -20.27 -10.45 -35.08
N GLY A 358 -19.88 -9.25 -35.49
CA GLY A 358 -20.65 -8.50 -36.49
C GLY A 358 -20.52 -6.97 -36.51
N ALA A 359 -19.66 -6.31 -35.72
CA ALA A 359 -19.45 -4.88 -35.88
C ALA A 359 -18.59 -4.60 -37.14
N PRO A 360 -19.09 -3.84 -38.13
CA PRO A 360 -18.32 -3.53 -39.33
C PRO A 360 -17.14 -2.61 -39.00
N ILE A 361 -15.98 -2.87 -39.60
CA ILE A 361 -14.79 -2.04 -39.46
C ILE A 361 -15.06 -0.73 -40.20
N ILE A 362 -15.04 0.39 -39.49
CA ILE A 362 -15.29 1.72 -40.08
C ILE A 362 -13.95 2.34 -40.49
N ASP A 363 -13.85 2.80 -41.73
CA ASP A 363 -12.68 3.55 -42.20
C ASP A 363 -12.61 4.91 -41.48
N PRO A 364 -11.52 5.19 -40.74
CA PRO A 364 -11.39 6.43 -39.96
C PRO A 364 -11.41 7.71 -40.79
N ASN A 365 -11.13 7.65 -42.10
CA ASN A 365 -11.13 8.83 -42.96
C ASN A 365 -12.49 9.10 -43.61
N SER A 366 -13.26 8.06 -43.95
CA SER A 366 -14.54 8.21 -44.64
C SER A 366 -15.77 8.01 -43.74
N GLY A 367 -15.60 7.40 -42.56
CA GLY A 367 -16.71 7.06 -41.66
C GLY A 367 -17.64 5.97 -42.21
N LEU A 368 -17.26 5.31 -43.31
CA LEU A 368 -18.04 4.27 -43.96
C LEU A 368 -17.57 2.87 -43.53
N PRO A 369 -18.49 1.88 -43.49
CA PRO A 369 -18.12 0.50 -43.24
C PRO A 369 -17.27 -0.03 -44.41
N LEU A 370 -16.16 -0.68 -44.05
CA LEU A 370 -15.25 -1.36 -44.96
C LEU A 370 -15.79 -2.75 -45.27
N ASP A 371 -15.76 -3.16 -46.54
CA ASP A 371 -16.01 -4.54 -46.92
C ASP A 371 -14.80 -5.40 -46.47
N PRO A 372 -15.00 -6.44 -45.63
CA PRO A 372 -13.90 -7.27 -45.13
C PRO A 372 -13.20 -8.10 -46.22
N ARG A 373 -13.75 -8.20 -47.44
CA ARG A 373 -13.09 -8.92 -48.56
C ARG A 373 -12.21 -8.04 -49.42
N THR A 374 -12.59 -6.77 -49.62
CA THR A 374 -11.88 -5.87 -50.53
C THR A 374 -11.08 -4.80 -49.79
N GLY A 375 -11.42 -4.51 -48.53
CA GLY A 375 -10.82 -3.41 -47.77
C GLY A 375 -11.19 -2.02 -48.29
N GLU A 376 -12.21 -1.92 -49.14
CA GLU A 376 -12.70 -0.66 -49.68
C GLU A 376 -13.99 -0.21 -48.97
N ALA A 377 -14.19 1.10 -48.88
CA ALA A 377 -15.37 1.70 -48.25
C ALA A 377 -16.63 1.42 -49.10
N VAL A 378 -17.66 0.84 -48.50
CA VAL A 378 -18.92 0.53 -49.20
C VAL A 378 -19.69 1.82 -49.45
N LYS A 379 -19.79 2.24 -50.72
CA LYS A 379 -20.64 3.37 -51.10
C LYS A 379 -22.12 3.02 -50.92
N PRO A 380 -22.93 3.89 -50.28
CA PRO A 380 -24.37 3.64 -50.16
C PRO A 380 -25.01 3.60 -51.55
N LEU A 381 -25.84 2.58 -51.79
CA LEU A 381 -26.62 2.45 -53.02
C LEU A 381 -27.55 3.67 -53.15
N PRO A 382 -27.69 4.27 -54.36
CA PRO A 382 -28.67 5.32 -54.59
C PRO A 382 -30.08 4.75 -54.48
N ASN A 383 -30.94 5.42 -53.71
CA ASN A 383 -32.36 5.10 -53.56
C ASN A 383 -33.15 5.34 -54.85
#